data_AF-A3JHD3-F1
#
_entry.id   AF-A3JHD3-F1
#
_cell.length_a   1.000
_cell.length_b   1.000
_cell.length_c   1.000
_cell.angle_alpha   90.00
_cell.angle_beta   90.00
_cell.angle_gamma   90.00
#
_symmetry.space_group_name_H-M   'P 1'
#
loop_
_entity.id
_entity.type
_entity.pdbx_description
1 polymer ?
#
loop_
_entity_poly.entity_id
_entity_poly.type
_entity_poly.pdbx_seq_one_letter_code
_entity_poly.pdbx_strand_id
1 'polypeptide(L)'
;MHLTPPRQVRLHGKGKKDRLCPLWRDTAQALLRLPTVRDGAPGAFVFVNRQGQPLTRDGAAYLLQKYVVAAIPTAPTLQRRKITPHVLRHSCAVALLQSGVDVTVIRDYLGHASIATTSRYLTTNLQMKREALEAFWKRAGIEPTNAKPWQPSADLLAFLASL
;
A
#
# COMPACT_ATOMS: atom_id res chain seq x y z
N MET A 1 -14.66 4.64 -16.69
CA MET A 1 -14.21 5.14 -15.37
C MET A 1 -15.21 6.20 -14.90
N HIS A 2 -15.42 6.39 -13.60
CA HIS A 2 -16.24 7.47 -13.05
C HIS A 2 -15.35 8.37 -12.16
N LEU A 3 -15.18 9.64 -12.54
CA LEU A 3 -14.32 10.59 -11.81
C LEU A 3 -15.10 11.59 -10.94
N THR A 4 -16.44 11.54 -11.01
CA THR A 4 -17.38 12.16 -10.07
C THR A 4 -17.76 11.17 -8.96
N PRO A 5 -18.27 11.62 -7.80
CA PRO A 5 -18.72 10.72 -6.73
C PRO A 5 -19.85 9.76 -7.19
N PRO A 6 -19.79 8.46 -6.83
CA PRO A 6 -18.64 7.75 -6.24
C PRO A 6 -17.53 7.53 -7.26
N ARG A 7 -16.31 7.96 -6.91
CA ARG A 7 -15.15 7.98 -7.81
C ARG A 7 -14.54 6.59 -7.89
N GLN A 8 -14.46 6.03 -9.08
CA GLN A 8 -13.98 4.67 -9.28
C GLN A 8 -13.46 4.40 -10.69
N VAL A 9 -12.53 3.47 -10.79
CA VAL A 9 -12.03 2.93 -12.06
C VAL A 9 -12.27 1.43 -12.10
N ARG A 10 -12.64 0.92 -13.28
CA ARG A 10 -12.68 -0.51 -13.54
C ARG A 10 -11.33 -0.94 -14.10
N LEU A 11 -10.69 -1.91 -13.46
CA LEU A 11 -9.43 -2.48 -13.91
C LEU A 11 -9.68 -3.90 -14.40
N HIS A 12 -9.22 -4.21 -15.61
CA HIS A 12 -9.31 -5.53 -16.20
C HIS A 12 -8.06 -6.35 -15.82
N GLY A 13 -8.25 -7.46 -15.12
CA GLY A 13 -7.18 -8.34 -14.63
C GLY A 13 -7.00 -9.61 -15.45
N LYS A 14 -5.97 -10.40 -15.09
CA LYS A 14 -5.74 -11.74 -15.65
C LYS A 14 -6.94 -12.65 -15.34
N GLY A 15 -7.40 -13.40 -16.34
CA GLY A 15 -8.53 -14.33 -16.21
C GLY A 15 -9.92 -13.69 -16.28
N LYS A 16 -10.07 -12.55 -16.98
CA LYS A 16 -11.33 -11.79 -17.11
C LYS A 16 -11.95 -11.35 -15.78
N LYS A 17 -11.14 -11.26 -14.72
CA LYS A 17 -11.58 -10.71 -13.43
C LYS A 17 -11.50 -9.19 -13.47
N ASP A 18 -12.67 -8.58 -13.57
CA ASP A 18 -12.84 -7.14 -13.41
C ASP A 18 -12.82 -6.78 -11.93
N ARG A 19 -12.15 -5.67 -11.60
CA ARG A 19 -12.16 -5.11 -10.25
C ARG A 19 -12.51 -3.63 -10.31
N LEU A 20 -13.43 -3.22 -9.44
CA LEU A 20 -13.73 -1.81 -9.23
C LEU A 20 -12.81 -1.29 -8.12
N CYS A 21 -12.00 -0.29 -8.47
CA CYS A 21 -11.09 0.36 -7.54
C CYS A 21 -11.60 1.78 -7.27
N PRO A 22 -11.99 2.10 -6.02
CA PRO A 22 -12.33 3.47 -5.67
C PRO A 22 -11.11 4.37 -5.83
N LEU A 23 -11.34 5.64 -6.18
CA LEU A 23 -10.27 6.63 -6.36
C LEU A 23 -10.32 7.67 -5.26
N TRP A 24 -9.16 8.06 -4.74
CA TRP A 24 -9.04 9.28 -3.94
C TRP A 24 -9.47 10.49 -4.77
N ARG A 25 -9.97 11.51 -4.08
CA ARG A 25 -10.36 12.78 -4.69
C ARG A 25 -9.22 13.34 -5.54
N ASP A 26 -8.01 13.39 -4.98
CA ASP A 26 -6.84 13.98 -5.63
C ASP A 26 -6.40 13.16 -6.84
N THR A 27 -6.49 11.83 -6.77
CA THR A 27 -6.21 10.95 -7.92
C THR A 27 -7.19 11.20 -9.06
N ALA A 28 -8.49 11.32 -8.76
CA ALA A 28 -9.49 11.62 -9.78
C ALA A 28 -9.27 13.01 -10.40
N GLN A 29 -8.91 14.01 -9.58
CA GLN A 29 -8.57 15.35 -10.07
C GLN A 29 -7.31 15.35 -10.94
N ALA A 30 -6.29 14.59 -10.58
CA ALA A 30 -5.09 14.43 -11.40
C ALA A 30 -5.41 13.77 -12.75
N LEU A 31 -6.27 12.75 -12.76
CA LEU A 31 -6.71 12.10 -14.00
C LEU A 31 -7.49 13.06 -14.92
N LEU A 32 -8.35 13.92 -14.36
CA LEU A 32 -9.09 14.92 -15.13
C LEU A 32 -8.19 15.96 -15.82
N ARG A 33 -6.93 16.12 -15.39
CA ARG A 33 -5.96 17.02 -16.05
C ARG A 33 -5.34 16.39 -17.30
N LEU A 34 -5.52 15.09 -17.52
CA LEU A 34 -4.95 14.40 -18.67
C LEU A 34 -5.82 14.63 -19.91
N PRO A 35 -5.25 15.12 -21.04
CA PRO A 35 -5.99 15.27 -22.30
C PRO A 35 -6.61 13.95 -22.78
N THR A 36 -5.91 12.83 -22.59
CA THR A 36 -6.41 11.47 -22.89
C THR A 36 -7.65 11.07 -22.10
N VAL A 37 -7.92 11.70 -20.95
CA VAL A 37 -9.11 11.45 -20.14
C VAL A 37 -10.25 12.39 -20.51
N ARG A 38 -9.94 13.64 -20.85
CA ARG A 38 -10.96 14.64 -21.22
C ARG A 38 -11.45 14.50 -22.66
N ASP A 39 -10.51 14.29 -23.57
CA ASP A 39 -10.70 14.40 -25.02
C ASP A 39 -10.48 13.04 -25.72
N GLY A 40 -10.12 12.00 -24.96
CA GLY A 40 -9.85 10.67 -25.49
C GLY A 40 -11.12 9.93 -25.90
N ALA A 41 -11.04 9.19 -27.01
CA ALA A 41 -12.11 8.32 -27.46
C ALA A 41 -12.36 7.15 -26.47
N PRO A 42 -13.58 6.58 -26.43
CA PRO A 42 -13.85 5.36 -25.68
C PRO A 42 -12.85 4.25 -26.03
N GLY A 43 -12.22 3.67 -25.00
CA GLY A 43 -11.19 2.63 -25.18
C GLY A 43 -9.77 3.15 -25.42
N ALA A 44 -9.57 4.47 -25.52
CA ALA A 44 -8.23 5.05 -25.58
C ALA A 44 -7.43 4.80 -24.29
N PHE A 45 -6.11 4.71 -24.44
CA PHE A 45 -5.21 4.57 -23.30
C PHE A 45 -5.18 5.86 -22.47
N VAL A 46 -5.39 5.72 -21.16
CA VAL A 46 -5.35 6.85 -20.22
C VAL A 46 -3.95 7.44 -20.12
N PHE A 47 -2.91 6.59 -20.09
CA PHE A 47 -1.52 7.03 -20.00
C PHE A 47 -0.80 6.72 -21.30
N VAL A 48 -0.29 7.77 -21.94
CA VAL A 48 0.47 7.68 -23.20
C VAL A 48 1.82 8.36 -23.06
N ASN A 49 2.78 7.94 -23.88
CA ASN A 49 4.08 8.60 -24.01
C ASN A 49 3.98 9.86 -24.89
N ARG A 50 5.09 10.57 -25.09
CA ARG A 50 5.16 11.78 -25.93
C ARG A 50 4.77 11.54 -27.40
N GLN A 51 4.86 10.30 -27.88
CA GLN A 51 4.48 9.90 -29.23
C GLN A 51 3.02 9.43 -29.34
N GLY A 52 2.24 9.52 -28.24
CA GLY A 52 0.84 9.08 -28.20
C GLY A 52 0.65 7.56 -28.04
N GLN A 53 1.73 6.80 -27.87
CA GLN A 53 1.66 5.34 -27.67
C GLN A 53 1.39 5.00 -26.20
N PRO A 54 0.85 3.81 -25.89
CA PRO A 54 0.56 3.40 -24.51
C PRO A 54 1.82 3.46 -23.63
N LEU A 55 1.69 4.02 -22.43
CA LEU A 55 2.80 4.07 -21.48
C LEU A 55 3.18 2.64 -21.04
N THR A 56 4.43 2.28 -21.25
CA THR A 56 4.95 0.96 -20.84
C THR A 56 5.27 0.92 -19.35
N ARG A 57 5.46 -0.28 -18.81
CA ARG A 57 5.90 -0.48 -17.42
C ARG A 57 7.24 0.22 -17.14
N ASP A 58 8.19 0.09 -18.05
CA ASP A 58 9.51 0.71 -17.89
C ASP A 58 9.43 2.23 -18.06
N GLY A 59 8.55 2.72 -18.93
CA GLY A 59 8.25 4.14 -19.04
C GLY A 59 7.67 4.71 -17.74
N ALA A 60 6.74 4.01 -17.10
CA ALA A 60 6.21 4.40 -15.79
C ALA A 60 7.28 4.39 -14.69
N ALA A 61 8.15 3.37 -14.67
CA ALA A 61 9.27 3.30 -13.73
C ALA A 61 10.28 4.43 -13.95
N TYR A 62 10.61 4.74 -15.20
CA TYR A 62 11.46 5.86 -15.59
C TYR A 62 10.88 7.21 -15.14
N LEU A 63 9.59 7.45 -15.41
CA LEU A 63 8.91 8.68 -14.98
C LEU A 63 8.91 8.82 -13.46
N LEU A 64 8.65 7.74 -12.74
CA LEU A 64 8.72 7.76 -11.28
C LEU A 64 10.13 8.15 -10.81
N GLN A 65 11.17 7.52 -11.35
CA GLN A 65 12.55 7.85 -10.99
C GLN A 65 12.89 9.31 -11.30
N LYS A 66 12.45 9.82 -12.45
CA LYS A 66 12.62 11.23 -12.84
C LYS A 66 12.02 12.18 -11.80
N TYR A 67 10.80 11.92 -11.35
CA TYR A 67 10.15 12.78 -10.34
C TYR A 67 10.72 12.59 -8.93
N VAL A 68 11.21 11.41 -8.58
CA VAL A 68 11.93 11.18 -7.32
C VAL A 68 13.19 12.03 -7.27
N VAL A 69 14.00 12.04 -8.35
CA VAL A 69 15.21 12.87 -8.42
C VAL A 69 14.86 14.36 -8.32
N ALA A 70 13.82 14.82 -9.01
CA ALA A 70 13.37 16.20 -8.96
C ALA A 70 12.86 16.63 -7.56
N ALA A 71 12.40 15.69 -6.74
CA ALA A 71 11.91 15.95 -5.38
C ALA A 71 13.02 15.91 -4.31
N ILE A 72 14.23 15.44 -4.62
CA ILE A 72 15.33 15.36 -3.63
C ILE A 72 15.64 16.73 -2.97
N PRO A 73 15.67 17.87 -3.69
CA PRO A 73 15.97 19.17 -3.05
C PRO A 73 14.98 19.55 -1.94
N THR A 74 13.71 19.18 -2.07
CA THR A 74 12.67 19.47 -1.07
C THR A 74 12.44 18.32 -0.09
N ALA A 75 12.92 17.11 -0.41
CA ALA A 75 12.85 15.92 0.43
C ALA A 75 14.16 15.11 0.37
N PRO A 76 15.23 15.54 1.07
CA PRO A 76 16.56 14.92 0.99
C PRO A 76 16.59 13.45 1.41
N THR A 77 15.64 13.02 2.24
CA THR A 77 15.50 11.63 2.68
C THR A 77 15.24 10.65 1.52
N LEU A 78 14.76 11.13 0.38
CA LEU A 78 14.55 10.33 -0.83
C LEU A 78 15.87 9.84 -1.46
N GLN A 79 16.98 10.58 -1.28
CA GLN A 79 18.27 10.22 -1.87
C GLN A 79 18.77 8.83 -1.43
N ARG A 80 18.40 8.42 -0.21
CA ARG A 80 18.82 7.14 0.38
C ARG A 80 17.80 6.01 0.18
N ARG A 81 16.69 6.25 -0.53
CA ARG A 81 15.60 5.29 -0.68
C ARG A 81 15.43 4.83 -2.12
N LYS A 82 15.28 3.52 -2.31
CA LYS A 82 14.90 2.94 -3.61
C LYS A 82 13.38 3.04 -3.79
N ILE A 83 12.93 4.02 -4.56
CA ILE A 83 11.51 4.24 -4.84
C ILE A 83 11.14 3.53 -6.14
N THR A 84 10.18 2.62 -6.06
CA THR A 84 9.64 1.87 -7.22
C THR A 84 8.12 1.78 -7.12
N PRO A 85 7.40 1.45 -8.20
CA PRO A 85 5.94 1.30 -8.13
C PRO A 85 5.50 0.27 -7.08
N HIS A 86 6.26 -0.82 -6.91
CA HIS A 86 6.00 -1.85 -5.90
C HIS A 86 6.19 -1.33 -4.47
N VAL A 87 7.21 -0.49 -4.25
CA VAL A 87 7.44 0.16 -2.94
C VAL A 87 6.31 1.14 -2.62
N LEU A 88 5.89 1.97 -3.58
CA LEU A 88 4.76 2.89 -3.39
C LEU A 88 3.47 2.14 -3.04
N ARG A 89 3.19 1.03 -3.73
CA ARG A 89 2.05 0.17 -3.44
C ARG A 89 2.11 -0.42 -2.03
N HIS A 90 3.29 -0.89 -1.61
CA HIS A 90 3.49 -1.41 -0.26
C HIS A 90 3.28 -0.30 0.80
N SER A 91 3.86 0.88 0.60
CA SER A 91 3.68 2.02 1.50
C SER A 91 2.21 2.44 1.62
N CYS A 92 1.47 2.46 0.51
CA CYS A 92 0.03 2.75 0.52
C CYS A 92 -0.75 1.72 1.34
N ALA A 93 -0.45 0.43 1.18
CA ALA A 93 -1.07 -0.63 1.95
C ALA A 93 -0.80 -0.50 3.46
N VAL A 94 0.46 -0.23 3.82
CA VAL A 94 0.86 -0.01 5.21
C VAL A 94 0.17 1.23 5.78
N ALA A 95 0.07 2.33 5.03
CA ALA A 95 -0.64 3.53 5.47
C ALA A 95 -2.14 3.28 5.73
N LEU A 96 -2.81 2.52 4.85
CA LEU A 96 -4.21 2.13 5.05
C LEU A 96 -4.39 1.24 6.29
N LEU A 97 -3.45 0.31 6.50
CA LEU A 97 -3.45 -0.56 7.67
C LEU A 97 -3.23 0.21 8.96
N GLN A 98 -2.32 1.17 8.95
CA GLN A 98 -2.04 2.08 10.07
C GLN A 98 -3.25 2.95 10.42
N SER A 99 -4.05 3.34 9.43
CA SER A 99 -5.31 4.05 9.66
C SER A 99 -6.47 3.14 10.14
N GLY A 100 -6.20 1.86 10.39
CA GLY A 100 -7.18 0.91 10.90
C GLY A 100 -8.10 0.30 9.84
N VAL A 101 -7.78 0.45 8.54
CA VAL A 101 -8.57 -0.21 7.48
C VAL A 101 -8.34 -1.71 7.54
N ASP A 102 -9.44 -2.46 7.45
CA ASP A 102 -9.41 -3.92 7.49
C ASP A 102 -8.54 -4.50 6.36
N VAL A 103 -7.76 -5.53 6.69
CA VAL A 103 -6.80 -6.17 5.78
C VAL A 103 -7.50 -6.76 4.54
N THR A 104 -8.73 -7.24 4.67
CA THR A 104 -9.53 -7.74 3.55
C THR A 104 -9.89 -6.62 2.58
N VAL A 105 -10.26 -5.45 3.10
CA VAL A 105 -10.54 -4.25 2.29
C VAL A 105 -9.28 -3.77 1.58
N ILE A 106 -8.13 -3.75 2.26
CA ILE A 106 -6.83 -3.38 1.66
C ILE A 106 -6.45 -4.36 0.54
N ARG A 107 -6.63 -5.67 0.77
CA ARG A 107 -6.35 -6.71 -0.22
C ARG A 107 -7.19 -6.51 -1.48
N ASP A 108 -8.49 -6.28 -1.31
CA ASP A 108 -9.44 -6.11 -2.40
C ASP A 108 -9.15 -4.79 -3.16
N TYR A 109 -8.83 -3.72 -2.43
CA TYR A 109 -8.44 -2.42 -2.99
C TYR A 109 -7.18 -2.51 -3.86
N LEU A 110 -6.15 -3.19 -3.38
CA LEU A 110 -4.89 -3.33 -4.11
C LEU A 110 -5.01 -4.37 -5.23
N GLY A 111 -5.90 -5.37 -5.11
CA GLY A 111 -6.08 -6.42 -6.08
C GLY A 111 -4.97 -7.49 -6.04
N HIS A 112 -4.48 -7.83 -4.84
CA HIS A 112 -3.56 -8.95 -4.67
C HIS A 112 -4.33 -10.28 -4.77
N ALA A 113 -4.03 -11.07 -5.80
CA ALA A 113 -4.56 -12.43 -5.96
C ALA A 113 -3.86 -13.47 -5.07
N SER A 114 -2.81 -13.12 -4.32
CA SER A 114 -2.13 -14.08 -3.43
C SER A 114 -1.97 -13.59 -1.99
N ILE A 115 -2.31 -14.49 -1.07
CA ILE A 115 -2.28 -14.36 0.40
C ILE A 115 -0.86 -14.09 0.94
N ALA A 116 0.19 -14.47 0.20
CA ALA A 116 1.58 -14.32 0.63
C ALA A 116 2.05 -12.86 0.78
N THR A 117 1.42 -11.89 0.10
CA THR A 117 1.74 -10.45 0.30
C THR A 117 0.97 -9.85 1.47
N THR A 118 -0.17 -10.45 1.84
CA THR A 118 -1.01 -10.03 2.97
C THR A 118 -0.36 -10.34 4.32
N SER A 119 0.35 -11.48 4.44
CA SER A 119 1.10 -11.82 5.66
C SER A 119 2.15 -10.77 6.02
N ARG A 120 2.77 -10.13 5.02
CA ARG A 120 3.74 -9.04 5.24
C ARG A 120 3.08 -7.80 5.88
N TYR A 121 1.83 -7.52 5.55
CA TYR A 121 1.07 -6.44 6.21
C TYR A 121 0.78 -6.77 7.66
N LEU A 122 0.38 -8.02 7.96
CA LEU A 122 0.14 -8.47 9.33
C LEU A 122 1.40 -8.38 10.20
N THR A 123 2.56 -8.77 9.68
CA THR A 123 3.83 -8.64 10.41
C THR A 123 4.20 -7.19 10.68
N THR A 124 3.96 -6.28 9.72
CA THR A 124 4.18 -4.85 9.93
C THR A 124 3.20 -4.28 10.97
N ASN A 125 1.93 -4.68 10.95
CA ASN A 125 0.95 -4.29 11.99
C ASN A 125 1.40 -4.73 13.38
N LEU A 126 1.86 -5.98 13.53
CA LEU A 126 2.31 -6.50 14.81
C LEU A 126 3.54 -5.75 15.33
N GLN A 127 4.51 -5.48 14.46
CA GLN A 127 5.69 -4.68 14.80
C GLN A 127 5.31 -3.26 15.23
N MET A 128 4.38 -2.64 14.51
CA MET A 128 3.91 -1.30 14.83
C MET A 128 3.06 -1.24 16.10
N LYS A 129 2.20 -2.24 16.34
CA LYS A 129 1.47 -2.38 17.60
C LYS A 129 2.44 -2.55 18.77
N ARG A 130 3.50 -3.34 18.58
CA ARG A 130 4.57 -3.50 19.56
C ARG A 130 5.28 -2.17 19.81
N GLU A 131 5.67 -1.44 18.77
CA GLU A 131 6.30 -0.11 18.90
C GLU A 131 5.37 0.92 19.59
N ALA A 132 4.08 0.92 19.26
CA ALA A 132 3.10 1.79 19.90
C ALA A 132 2.88 1.44 21.38
N LEU A 133 2.86 0.15 21.71
CA LEU A 133 2.83 -0.32 23.10
C LEU A 133 4.09 0.11 23.84
N GLU A 134 5.29 -0.17 23.31
CA GLU A 134 6.57 0.24 23.91
C GLU A 134 6.63 1.77 24.13
N ALA A 135 6.21 2.56 23.15
CA ALA A 135 6.14 4.02 23.27
C ALA A 135 5.12 4.47 24.33
N PHE A 136 3.98 3.78 24.46
CA PHE A 136 3.00 4.01 25.52
C PHE A 136 3.60 3.72 26.90
N TRP A 137 4.19 2.54 27.11
CA TRP A 137 4.81 2.15 28.39
C TRP A 137 5.90 3.14 28.82
N LYS A 138 6.77 3.52 27.88
CA LYS A 138 7.82 4.52 28.09
C LYS A 138 7.26 5.90 28.47
N ARG A 139 6.13 6.32 27.88
CA ARG A 139 5.52 7.63 28.15
C ARG A 139 4.64 7.63 29.40
N ALA A 140 4.05 6.49 29.76
CA ALA A 140 3.27 6.31 30.98
C ALA A 140 4.14 6.21 32.24
N GLY A 141 5.48 6.16 32.09
CA GLY A 141 6.41 5.99 33.21
C GLY A 141 6.29 4.62 33.88
N ILE A 142 5.67 3.66 33.20
CA ILE A 142 5.53 2.30 33.68
C ILE A 142 6.72 1.52 33.15
N GLU A 143 7.78 1.45 33.95
CA GLU A 143 8.89 0.54 33.70
C GLU A 143 8.34 -0.89 33.60
N PRO A 144 8.85 -1.74 32.69
CA PRO A 144 8.54 -3.16 32.74
C PRO A 144 8.93 -3.63 34.14
N THR A 145 7.92 -3.95 34.94
CA THR A 145 8.16 -4.62 36.22
C THR A 145 9.07 -5.79 35.94
N ASN A 146 10.01 -6.06 36.84
CA ASN A 146 10.91 -7.21 36.82
C ASN A 146 10.11 -8.52 37.07
N ALA A 147 8.99 -8.67 36.37
CA ALA A 147 8.13 -9.82 36.36
C ALA A 147 8.96 -10.94 35.76
N LYS A 148 9.10 -12.01 36.54
CA LYS A 148 9.77 -13.22 36.08
C LYS A 148 9.21 -13.58 34.69
N PRO A 149 10.07 -13.85 33.69
CA PRO A 149 9.62 -14.31 32.40
C PRO A 149 8.63 -15.45 32.61
N TRP A 150 7.43 -15.32 32.04
CA TRP A 150 6.43 -16.36 32.17
C TRP A 150 6.99 -17.65 31.58
N GLN A 151 7.07 -18.70 32.39
CA GLN A 151 7.49 -20.02 31.97
C GLN A 151 6.27 -20.92 31.88
N PRO A 152 5.98 -21.51 30.71
CA PRO A 152 4.88 -22.46 30.57
C PRO A 152 5.12 -23.67 31.48
N SER A 153 4.07 -24.15 32.13
CA SER A 153 4.15 -25.38 32.93
C SER A 153 4.42 -26.59 32.04
N ALA A 154 5.01 -27.63 32.62
CA ALA A 154 5.27 -28.90 31.92
C ALA A 154 3.97 -29.48 31.33
N ASP A 155 2.85 -29.34 32.04
CA ASP A 155 1.53 -29.80 31.59
C ASP A 155 1.03 -29.04 30.36
N LEU A 156 1.26 -27.72 30.30
CA LEU A 156 0.88 -26.90 29.16
C LEU A 156 1.73 -27.24 27.92
N LEU A 157 3.01 -27.51 28.10
CA LEU A 157 3.90 -27.97 27.03
C LEU A 157 3.50 -29.36 26.52
N ALA A 158 3.15 -30.28 27.42
CA ALA A 158 2.67 -31.61 27.05
C ALA A 158 1.35 -31.57 26.26
N PHE A 159 0.44 -30.68 26.65
CA PHE A 159 -0.83 -30.46 25.94
C PHE A 159 -0.65 -29.83 24.55
N LEU A 160 0.25 -28.84 24.41
CA LEU A 160 0.53 -28.23 23.11
C LEU A 160 1.27 -29.19 22.16
N ALA A 161 2.03 -30.14 22.70
CA ALA A 161 2.73 -31.16 21.92
C ALA A 161 1.82 -32.31 21.47
N SER A 162 0.61 -32.43 22.02
CA SER A 162 -0.39 -33.44 21.64
C SER A 162 -1.46 -32.93 20.67
N LEU A 163 -1.39 -31.65 20.27
CA LEU A 163 -2.21 -31.03 19.22
C LEU A 163 -1.62 -31.22 17.82
#